data_AF-A0A6A6MUM5-F1
#
_entry.id   AF-A0A6A6MUM5-F1
#
_cell.length_a   1.000
_cell.length_b   1.000
_cell.length_c   1.000
_cell.angle_alpha   90.00
_cell.angle_beta   90.00
_cell.angle_gamma   90.00
#
_symmetry.space_group_name_H-M   'P 1'
#
loop_
_entity.id
_entity.type
_entity.pdbx_description
1 polymer ?
#
loop_
_entity_poly.entity_id
_entity_poly.type
_entity_poly.pdbx_seq_one_letter_code
_entity_poly.pdbx_strand_id
1 'polypeptide(L)'
;MVKLVIQRYTREAGVRNLEGNLAALARAAALRVAEEEQAVPLSKNIQRLAFPLLENRLANGAEVKMEVIPMNDNNHELSSSFKAPRFDDKEAAECVANPII
;
A
#
# COMPACT_ATOMS: atom_id res chain seq x y z
N MET A 1 29.48 -5.85 6.27
CA MET A 1 28.06 -6.28 6.29
C MET A 1 27.88 -7.70 5.74
N VAL A 2 28.25 -7.97 4.48
CA VAL A 2 28.12 -9.31 3.85
C VAL A 2 28.82 -10.43 4.63
N LYS A 3 30.02 -10.18 5.17
CA LYS A 3 30.74 -11.15 6.04
C LYS A 3 29.90 -11.67 7.21
N LEU A 4 29.10 -10.82 7.85
CA LEU A 4 28.21 -11.23 8.95
C LEU A 4 27.06 -12.11 8.47
N VAL A 5 26.53 -11.81 7.27
CA VAL A 5 25.48 -12.62 6.64
C VAL A 5 26.01 -14.03 6.36
N ILE A 6 27.22 -14.13 5.82
CA ILE A 6 27.87 -15.41 5.55
C ILE A 6 28.04 -16.20 6.85
N GLN A 7 28.61 -15.57 7.87
CA GLN A 7 28.94 -16.25 9.13
C GLN A 7 27.71 -16.68 9.94
N ARG A 8 26.61 -15.94 9.89
CA ARG A 8 25.44 -16.18 10.74
C ARG A 8 24.26 -16.86 10.04
N TYR A 9 24.16 -16.75 8.72
CA TYR A 9 22.94 -17.13 7.99
C TYR A 9 23.20 -18.01 6.76
N THR A 10 24.45 -18.32 6.45
CA THR A 10 24.77 -19.26 5.36
C THR A 10 25.63 -20.39 5.90
N ARG A 11 25.16 -21.62 5.71
CA ARG A 11 25.92 -22.83 6.02
C ARG A 11 25.79 -23.79 4.83
N GLU A 12 26.17 -23.28 3.67
CA GLU A 12 26.08 -23.96 2.38
C GLU A 12 27.47 -23.95 1.72
N ALA A 13 27.74 -24.94 0.87
CA ALA A 13 28.97 -25.00 0.09
C ALA A 13 28.96 -23.98 -1.08
N GLY A 14 27.78 -23.45 -1.43
CA GLY A 14 27.58 -22.44 -2.48
C GLY A 14 27.12 -21.08 -1.91
N VAL A 15 26.46 -20.26 -2.75
CA VAL A 15 26.02 -18.90 -2.39
C VAL A 15 24.52 -18.65 -2.59
N ARG A 16 23.73 -19.69 -2.85
CA ARG A 16 22.29 -19.56 -3.15
C ARG A 16 21.52 -18.90 -2.01
N ASN A 17 21.78 -19.29 -0.77
CA ASN A 17 21.19 -18.64 0.41
C ASN A 17 21.79 -17.26 0.67
N LEU A 18 23.07 -17.03 0.34
CA LEU A 18 23.68 -15.70 0.43
C LEU A 18 23.00 -14.68 -0.49
N GLU A 19 22.75 -15.06 -1.75
CA GLU A 19 22.06 -14.24 -2.74
C GLU A 19 20.64 -13.90 -2.28
N GLY A 20 19.88 -14.89 -1.81
CA GLY A 20 18.53 -14.69 -1.29
C GLY A 20 18.50 -13.73 -0.10
N ASN A 21 19.40 -13.93 0.87
CA ASN A 21 19.50 -13.07 2.06
C ASN A 21 19.88 -11.62 1.70
N LEU A 22 20.82 -11.44 0.76
CA LEU A 22 21.22 -10.10 0.33
C LEU A 22 20.08 -9.41 -0.44
N ALA A 23 19.38 -10.14 -1.31
CA ALA A 23 18.23 -9.61 -2.04
C ALA A 23 17.08 -9.21 -1.10
N ALA A 24 16.84 -9.96 -0.02
CA ALA A 24 15.85 -9.60 1.00
C ALA A 24 16.25 -8.31 1.73
N LEU A 25 17.52 -8.18 2.10
CA LEU A 25 18.04 -7.00 2.78
C LEU A 25 17.97 -5.75 1.88
N ALA A 26 18.31 -5.89 0.60
CA ALA A 26 18.19 -4.81 -0.37
C ALA A 26 16.73 -4.36 -0.55
N ARG A 27 15.77 -5.30 -0.66
CA ARG A 27 14.34 -4.99 -0.73
C ARG A 27 13.84 -4.27 0.52
N ALA A 28 14.21 -4.73 1.71
CA ALA A 28 13.85 -4.07 2.96
C ALA A 28 14.42 -2.65 3.05
N ALA A 29 15.68 -2.44 2.62
CA ALA A 29 16.27 -1.11 2.57
C ALA A 29 15.56 -0.19 1.57
N ALA A 30 15.25 -0.69 0.37
CA ALA A 30 14.52 0.05 -0.65
C ALA A 30 13.11 0.47 -0.16
N LEU A 31 12.40 -0.43 0.53
CA LEU A 31 11.10 -0.12 1.12
C LEU A 31 11.22 1.00 2.16
N ARG A 32 12.20 0.94 3.05
CA ARG A 32 12.43 2.00 4.05
C ARG A 32 12.76 3.34 3.42
N VAL A 33 13.59 3.35 2.38
CA VAL A 33 13.92 4.58 1.63
C VAL A 33 12.68 5.15 0.95
N ALA A 34 11.85 4.30 0.33
CA ALA A 34 10.59 4.73 -0.28
C ALA A 34 9.60 5.29 0.74
N GLU A 35 9.49 4.67 1.93
CA GLU A 35 8.67 5.16 3.04
C GLU A 35 9.16 6.53 3.54
N GLU A 36 10.47 6.70 3.73
CA GLU A 36 11.09 7.96 4.15
C GLU A 36 10.87 9.09 3.10
N GLU A 37 11.04 8.78 1.81
CA GLU A 37 10.77 9.73 0.72
C GLU A 37 9.29 10.13 0.65
N GLN A 38 8.38 9.18 0.88
CA GLN A 38 6.93 9.42 0.87
C GLN A 38 6.42 10.14 2.13
N ALA A 39 7.14 10.05 3.26
CA ALA A 39 6.83 10.79 4.48
C ALA A 39 7.18 12.29 4.38
N VAL A 40 8.11 12.68 3.50
CA VAL A 40 8.67 14.03 3.44
C VAL A 40 7.83 15.11 2.70
N PRO A 41 6.75 14.83 1.92
CA PRO A 41 5.82 15.88 1.47
C PRO A 41 4.42 15.82 2.12
N LEU A 42 4.16 14.94 3.10
CA LEU A 42 2.85 14.90 3.78
C LEU A 42 2.76 15.89 4.96
N SER A 43 3.87 16.22 5.60
CA SER A 43 3.87 17.17 6.74
C SER A 43 3.53 18.61 6.34
N LYS A 44 3.82 19.01 5.10
CA LYS A 44 3.55 20.36 4.58
C LYS A 44 2.08 20.58 4.19
N ASN A 45 1.37 19.52 3.80
CA ASN A 45 -0.01 19.61 3.33
C ASN A 45 -1.04 19.50 4.46
N ILE A 46 -0.72 18.82 5.57
CA ILE A 46 -1.59 18.77 6.75
C ILE A 46 -1.72 20.16 7.39
N GLN A 47 -0.61 20.92 7.46
CA GLN A 47 -0.66 22.30 7.95
C GLN A 47 -1.51 23.19 7.02
N ARG A 48 -1.34 23.04 5.70
CA ARG A 48 -2.08 23.84 4.71
C ARG A 48 -3.57 23.53 4.63
N LEU A 49 -4.00 22.31 4.97
CA LEU A 49 -5.41 21.94 5.12
C LEU A 49 -6.03 22.44 6.43
N ALA A 50 -5.23 22.60 7.50
CA ALA A 50 -5.70 23.08 8.79
C ALA A 50 -5.96 24.59 8.82
N PHE A 51 -5.19 25.41 8.08
CA PHE A 51 -5.36 26.86 8.05
C PHE A 51 -6.73 27.35 7.52
N PRO A 52 -7.21 26.93 6.32
CA PRO A 52 -8.48 27.43 5.80
C PRO A 52 -9.72 26.94 6.59
N LEU A 53 -9.62 25.81 7.30
CA LEU A 53 -10.69 25.34 8.19
C LEU A 53 -10.72 26.08 9.54
N LEU A 54 -9.56 26.49 10.07
CA LEU A 54 -9.48 27.24 11.32
C LEU A 54 -9.90 28.71 11.15
N GLU A 55 -9.58 29.31 10.01
CA GLU A 55 -9.91 30.71 9.71
C GLU A 55 -11.43 30.90 9.51
N ASN A 56 -12.13 29.92 8.94
CA ASN A 56 -13.59 29.96 8.77
C ASN A 56 -14.38 29.81 10.09
N ARG A 57 -13.77 29.24 11.14
CA ARG A 57 -14.39 29.09 12.48
C ARG A 57 -14.30 30.37 13.32
N LEU A 58 -13.34 31.25 13.05
CA LEU A 58 -13.16 32.50 13.78
C LEU A 58 -14.01 33.65 13.20
N ALA A 59 -14.34 33.61 11.90
CA ALA A 59 -15.11 34.66 11.24
C ALA A 59 -16.64 34.54 11.44
N ASN A 60 -17.16 33.33 11.69
CA ASN A 60 -18.59 33.09 11.86
C ASN A 60 -18.84 32.44 13.23
N GLY A 61 -19.07 33.27 14.25
CA GLY A 61 -19.48 32.87 15.60
C GLY A 61 -20.90 32.29 15.67
N ALA A 62 -21.25 31.39 14.76
CA ALA A 62 -22.47 30.61 14.81
C ALA A 62 -22.12 29.20 15.28
N GLU A 63 -22.62 28.83 16.47
CA GLU A 63 -22.61 27.46 16.98
C GLU A 63 -23.23 26.53 15.93
N VAL A 64 -22.40 25.83 15.16
CA VAL A 64 -22.86 24.74 14.31
C VAL A 64 -23.04 23.53 15.24
N LYS A 65 -24.29 23.28 15.65
CA LYS A 65 -24.70 22.02 16.27
C LYS A 65 -24.43 20.90 15.27
N MET A 66 -23.35 20.15 15.49
CA MET A 66 -23.06 18.95 14.70
C MET A 66 -23.97 17.83 15.21
N GLU A 67 -24.97 17.49 14.42
CA GLU A 67 -25.82 16.33 14.69
C GLU A 67 -25.02 15.07 14.31
N VAL A 68 -24.71 14.23 15.29
CA VAL A 68 -24.06 12.94 15.05
C VAL A 68 -25.12 11.96 14.59
N ILE A 69 -25.12 11.61 13.30
CA ILE A 69 -25.93 10.51 12.78
C ILE A 69 -25.13 9.22 13.03
N PRO A 70 -25.62 8.28 13.85
CA PRO A 70 -24.97 6.99 14.00
C PRO A 70 -25.00 6.25 12.66
N MET A 71 -23.81 5.87 12.16
CA MET A 71 -23.70 4.96 11.02
C MET A 71 -24.23 3.60 11.48
N ASN A 72 -25.38 3.22 10.92
CA ASN A 72 -26.01 1.93 11.11
C ASN A 72 -25.03 0.78 10.86
N ASP A 73 -24.93 -0.14 11.82
CA ASP A 73 -24.16 -1.39 11.73
C ASP A 73 -24.83 -2.34 10.74
N ASN A 74 -24.69 -2.06 9.45
CA ASN A 74 -25.01 -3.02 8.41
C ASN A 74 -23.96 -4.14 8.43
N ASN A 75 -24.18 -5.11 9.31
CA ASN A 75 -23.66 -6.47 9.16
C ASN A 75 -24.26 -7.08 7.90
N HIS A 76 -23.80 -6.63 6.74
CA HIS A 76 -24.13 -7.27 5.49
C HIS A 76 -23.23 -8.49 5.39
N GLU A 77 -23.84 -9.66 5.58
CA GLU A 77 -23.28 -10.96 5.23
C GLU A 77 -22.52 -10.86 3.90
N LEU A 78 -21.18 -10.90 3.96
CA LEU A 78 -20.34 -11.14 2.78
C LEU A 78 -20.49 -12.63 2.42
N SER A 79 -21.67 -13.00 1.95
CA SER A 79 -21.98 -14.27 1.35
C SER A 79 -21.16 -14.42 0.07
N SER A 80 -20.11 -15.23 0.17
CA SER A 80 -19.42 -15.97 -0.90
C SER A 80 -19.76 -15.58 -2.36
N SER A 81 -19.27 -14.43 -2.81
CA SER A 81 -19.26 -14.09 -4.24
C SER A 81 -17.90 -13.64 -4.77
N PHE A 82 -16.82 -14.00 -4.08
CA PHE A 82 -15.49 -14.05 -4.70
C PHE A 82 -15.41 -15.28 -5.61
N LYS A 83 -16.03 -15.19 -6.78
CA LYS A 83 -15.71 -16.08 -7.89
C LYS A 83 -14.37 -15.58 -8.45
N ALA A 84 -13.28 -16.30 -8.17
CA ALA A 84 -12.01 -16.06 -8.83
C ALA A 84 -12.24 -16.05 -10.36
N PRO A 85 -11.59 -15.16 -11.13
CA PRO A 85 -11.68 -15.21 -12.59
C PRO A 85 -11.17 -16.59 -13.01
N ARG A 86 -12.06 -17.42 -13.57
CA ARG A 86 -11.62 -18.56 -14.35
C ARG A 86 -11.15 -17.96 -15.66
N PHE A 87 -9.84 -17.88 -15.83
CA PHE A 87 -9.28 -17.63 -17.15
C PHE A 87 -9.59 -18.90 -17.95
N ASP A 88 -10.59 -18.82 -18.82
CA ASP A 88 -10.84 -19.87 -19.80
C ASP A 88 -9.71 -19.76 -20.85
N ASP A 89 -8.79 -20.73 -20.86
CA ASP A 89 -7.61 -20.75 -21.76
C ASP A 89 -7.96 -20.59 -23.25
N LYS A 90 -9.23 -20.80 -23.60
CA LYS A 90 -9.78 -20.61 -24.95
C LYS A 90 -9.89 -19.14 -25.37
N GLU A 91 -10.19 -18.22 -24.45
CA GLU A 91 -10.36 -16.78 -24.74
C GLU A 91 -9.00 -16.09 -24.94
N ALA A 92 -7.99 -16.50 -24.16
CA ALA A 92 -6.62 -16.00 -24.32
C ALA A 92 -6.02 -16.33 -25.71
N ALA A 93 -6.41 -17.46 -26.30
CA ALA A 93 -5.97 -17.84 -27.64
C ALA A 93 -6.63 -16.99 -28.75
N GLU A 94 -7.87 -16.54 -28.55
CA GLU A 94 -8.61 -15.74 -29.53
C GLU A 94 -8.10 -14.29 -29.58
N CYS A 95 -7.77 -13.68 -28.44
CA CYS A 95 -7.15 -12.35 -28.39
C CYS A 95 -5.77 -12.30 -29.07
N VAL A 96 -5.02 -13.42 -29.10
CA VAL A 96 -3.74 -13.52 -29.83
C VAL A 96 -3.98 -13.72 -31.33
N ALA A 97 -5.04 -14.44 -31.71
CA ALA A 97 -5.34 -14.73 -33.11
C ALA A 97 -5.89 -13.51 -33.86
N ASN A 98 -6.67 -12.64 -33.20
CA ASN A 98 -7.28 -11.47 -33.81
C ASN A 98 -7.01 -10.20 -32.99
N PRO A 99 -5.83 -9.55 -33.16
CA PRO A 99 -5.60 -8.24 -32.56
C PRO A 99 -6.56 -7.22 -33.21
N ILE A 100 -7.31 -6.51 -32.38
CA ILE A 100 -8.09 -5.34 -32.80
C ILE A 100 -7.07 -4.24 -33.13
N ILE A 101 -6.90 -3.94 -34.41
CA ILE A 101 -6.09 -2.81 -34.92
C ILE A 101 -6.89 -1.51 -34.74
#